data_AF-A0A497RLG5-F1
#
_entry.id   AF-A0A497RLG5-F1
#
_cell.length_a   1.000
_cell.length_b   1.000
_cell.length_c   1.000
_cell.angle_alpha   90.00
_cell.angle_beta   90.00
_cell.angle_gamma   90.00
#
_symmetry.space_group_name_H-M   'P 1'
#
loop_
_entity.id
_entity.type
_entity.pdbx_description
1 polymer ?
#
loop_
_entity_poly.entity_id
_entity_poly.type
_entity_poly.pdbx_seq_one_letter_code
_entity_poly.pdbx_strand_id
1 'polypeptide(L)'
;MQTFRRRMSIDEMIERMRITAVLRTYYDLQETRISVENRVNTREFIFCETCGIMYPKPKRGRALIRWDGKTCLICGEKTIHIIEIEPNPILEETYKDLLKREKSLIPVMYEQIKDHPLWFNYLAHIQGIGVVLGTFLITYLHPARFRTVSSMWKYCGLHVEFYCPNCKFVYQFGKPGIHERCPKCGTLLIVRAPKRKKGEKVEWNPFARAMCWRIGETFAKTGKFYKALYYEFKQRIKAKKPDITPKHLREDAKRRVVKVFLAHYWEYGREILGLPTRRPYPIIKGLDSYIPPVLDKKNPDEVKTDERMKALLMKHGISMNEYLKLWDWFREMEIKVKPAK
;
A
#
# COMPACT_ATOMS: atom_id res chain seq x y z
N MET A 1 -15.65 15.12 28.13
CA MET A 1 -16.18 14.17 27.12
C MET A 1 -15.36 12.88 27.14
N GLN A 2 -15.86 11.86 27.82
CA GLN A 2 -15.27 10.53 27.86
C GLN A 2 -15.18 9.96 26.43
N THR A 3 -14.01 9.47 26.08
CA THR A 3 -13.77 8.75 24.83
C THR A 3 -14.57 7.45 24.84
N PHE A 4 -15.69 7.39 24.12
CA PHE A 4 -16.34 6.13 23.76
C PHE A 4 -15.41 5.36 22.78
N ARG A 5 -14.34 4.77 23.31
CA ARG A 5 -13.75 3.58 22.69
C ARG A 5 -14.69 2.46 23.10
N ARG A 6 -15.46 1.89 22.17
CA ARG A 6 -16.07 0.58 22.39
C ARG A 6 -14.94 -0.34 22.85
N ARG A 7 -14.97 -0.76 24.13
CA ARG A 7 -14.03 -1.74 24.64
C ARG A 7 -14.40 -3.05 23.95
N MET A 8 -13.41 -3.66 23.30
CA MET A 8 -13.64 -4.98 22.72
C MET A 8 -13.90 -5.96 23.86
N SER A 9 -14.80 -6.91 23.66
CA SER A 9 -14.91 -8.05 24.57
C SER A 9 -13.64 -8.90 24.49
N ILE A 10 -13.43 -9.77 25.49
CA ILE A 10 -12.33 -10.74 25.47
C ILE A 10 -12.47 -11.64 24.23
N ASP A 11 -13.68 -12.10 23.92
CA ASP A 11 -13.95 -12.95 22.76
C ASP A 11 -13.64 -12.24 21.44
N GLU A 12 -14.06 -10.97 21.28
CA GLU A 12 -13.70 -10.17 20.11
C GLU A 12 -12.17 -10.01 19.98
N MET A 13 -11.45 -9.92 21.10
CA MET A 13 -10.00 -9.81 21.10
C MET A 13 -9.33 -11.15 20.73
N ILE A 14 -9.83 -12.27 21.27
CA ILE A 14 -9.36 -13.62 20.93
C ILE A 14 -9.57 -13.88 19.44
N GLU A 15 -10.76 -13.59 18.91
CA GLU A 15 -11.07 -13.82 17.50
C GLU A 15 -10.16 -12.97 16.61
N ARG A 16 -9.98 -11.69 16.97
CA ARG A 16 -9.04 -10.80 16.29
C ARG A 16 -7.59 -11.32 16.34
N MET A 17 -7.17 -11.96 17.42
CA MET A 17 -5.83 -12.56 17.53
C MET A 17 -5.71 -13.79 16.63
N ARG A 18 -6.71 -14.68 16.60
CA ARG A 18 -6.73 -15.88 15.76
C ARG A 18 -6.63 -15.53 14.28
N ILE A 19 -7.47 -14.62 13.80
CA ILE A 19 -7.41 -14.17 12.40
C ILE A 19 -6.09 -13.46 12.06
N THR A 20 -5.54 -12.70 13.02
CA THR A 20 -4.26 -12.01 12.84
C THR A 20 -3.11 -13.01 12.70
N ALA A 21 -3.16 -14.14 13.42
CA ALA A 21 -2.18 -15.21 13.29
C ALA A 21 -2.23 -15.83 11.89
N VAL A 22 -3.43 -16.16 11.37
CA VAL A 22 -3.60 -16.69 10.01
C VAL A 22 -3.03 -15.74 8.96
N LEU A 23 -3.32 -14.44 9.07
CA LEU A 23 -2.78 -13.41 8.18
C LEU A 23 -1.25 -13.33 8.22
N ARG A 24 -0.63 -13.47 9.41
CA ARG A 24 0.84 -13.48 9.52
C ARG A 24 1.43 -14.73 8.89
N THR A 25 0.87 -15.90 9.19
CA THR A 25 1.29 -17.17 8.60
C THR A 25 1.19 -17.15 7.07
N TYR A 26 0.16 -16.51 6.51
CA TYR A 26 0.07 -16.29 5.05
C TYR A 26 1.29 -15.55 4.50
N TYR A 27 1.74 -14.48 5.16
CA TYR A 27 2.90 -13.73 4.71
C TYR A 27 4.23 -14.44 4.98
N ASP A 28 4.33 -15.19 6.07
CA ASP A 28 5.51 -16.01 6.37
C ASP A 28 5.68 -17.09 5.29
N LEU A 29 4.60 -17.80 4.94
CA LEU A 29 4.60 -18.77 3.84
C LEU A 29 4.91 -18.13 2.50
N GLN A 30 4.36 -16.95 2.21
CA GLN A 30 4.64 -16.23 0.97
C GLN A 30 6.12 -15.84 0.85
N GLU A 31 6.75 -15.40 1.94
CA GLU A 31 8.17 -15.06 1.95
C GLU A 31 9.04 -16.30 1.68
N THR A 32 8.75 -17.40 2.37
CA THR A 32 9.43 -18.69 2.14
C THR A 32 9.22 -19.19 0.71
N ARG A 33 7.98 -19.13 0.21
CA ARG A 33 7.64 -19.53 -1.16
C ARG A 33 8.42 -18.72 -2.20
N ILE A 34 8.47 -17.39 -2.08
CA ILE A 34 9.23 -16.53 -3.00
C ILE A 34 10.72 -16.90 -2.95
N SER A 35 11.25 -17.20 -1.76
CA SER A 35 12.64 -17.64 -1.61
C SER A 35 12.91 -18.94 -2.37
N VAL A 36 12.04 -19.95 -2.26
CA VAL A 36 12.16 -21.23 -2.98
C VAL A 36 11.93 -21.06 -4.48
N GLU A 37 10.91 -20.29 -4.88
CA GLU A 37 10.62 -19.93 -6.27
C GLU A 37 11.84 -19.31 -6.97
N ASN A 38 12.55 -18.41 -6.29
CA ASN A 38 13.77 -17.81 -6.83
C ASN A 38 14.89 -18.84 -7.04
N ARG A 39 14.95 -19.92 -6.24
CA ARG A 39 15.92 -21.01 -6.44
C ARG A 39 15.53 -21.88 -7.64
N VAL A 40 14.24 -22.18 -7.79
CA VAL A 40 13.71 -22.96 -8.92
C VAL A 40 13.86 -22.23 -10.26
N ASN A 41 13.62 -20.90 -10.25
CA ASN A 41 13.64 -20.09 -11.47
C ASN A 41 15.04 -19.59 -11.87
N THR A 42 16.05 -19.72 -11.00
CA THR A 42 17.44 -19.37 -11.34
C THR A 42 18.12 -20.57 -11.97
N ARG A 43 17.99 -20.70 -13.29
CA ARG A 43 18.56 -21.82 -14.06
C ARG A 43 19.83 -21.48 -14.82
N GLU A 44 19.97 -20.24 -15.26
CA GLU A 44 21.14 -19.80 -16.04
C GLU A 44 22.25 -19.26 -15.11
N PHE A 45 23.44 -19.82 -15.24
CA PHE A 45 24.65 -19.43 -14.53
C PHE A 45 25.75 -19.05 -15.51
N ILE A 46 26.66 -18.19 -15.06
CA ILE A 46 27.89 -17.86 -15.76
C ILE A 46 29.03 -18.52 -15.00
N PHE A 47 29.82 -19.32 -15.70
CA PHE A 47 31.10 -19.84 -15.21
C PHE A 47 32.23 -19.11 -15.92
N CYS A 48 33.21 -18.61 -15.18
CA CYS A 48 34.41 -18.00 -15.75
C CYS A 48 35.59 -18.95 -15.59
N GLU A 49 36.22 -19.35 -16.70
CA GLU A 49 37.37 -20.27 -16.67
C GLU A 49 38.56 -19.64 -15.95
N THR A 50 38.82 -18.35 -16.17
CA THR A 50 39.95 -17.65 -15.55
C THR A 50 39.79 -17.50 -14.04
N CYS A 51 38.56 -17.27 -13.55
CA CYS A 51 38.31 -17.12 -12.11
C CYS A 51 38.02 -18.44 -11.40
N GLY A 52 37.53 -19.46 -12.11
CA GLY A 52 36.95 -20.67 -11.52
C GLY A 52 35.67 -20.43 -10.71
N ILE A 53 34.99 -19.30 -10.91
CA ILE A 53 33.79 -18.90 -10.15
C ILE A 53 32.54 -19.08 -11.00
N MET A 54 31.48 -19.58 -10.37
CA MET A 54 30.14 -19.66 -10.94
C MET A 54 29.18 -18.72 -10.20
N TYR A 55 28.37 -17.96 -10.95
CA TYR A 55 27.36 -17.06 -10.37
C TYR A 55 26.10 -16.96 -11.25
N PRO A 56 24.93 -16.63 -10.67
CA PRO A 56 23.70 -16.50 -11.44
C PRO A 56 23.81 -15.46 -12.55
N LYS A 57 23.34 -15.81 -13.75
CA LYS A 57 23.32 -14.89 -14.89
C LYS A 57 22.46 -13.65 -14.56
N PRO A 58 22.96 -12.42 -14.76
CA PRO A 58 22.18 -11.22 -14.51
C PRO A 58 20.95 -11.17 -15.43
N LYS A 59 19.76 -10.96 -14.85
CA LYS A 59 18.54 -10.71 -15.65
C LYS A 59 18.70 -9.40 -16.44
N ARG A 60 18.53 -9.44 -17.77
CA ARG A 60 18.56 -8.24 -18.65
C ARG A 60 17.64 -7.15 -18.08
N GLY A 61 18.15 -5.92 -17.96
CA GLY A 61 17.35 -4.74 -17.59
C GLY A 61 17.37 -4.32 -16.12
N ARG A 62 18.12 -4.97 -15.22
CA ARG A 62 18.47 -4.33 -13.93
C ARG A 62 19.57 -3.30 -14.17
N ALA A 63 19.22 -2.02 -14.12
CA ALA A 63 20.13 -0.88 -14.29
C ALA A 63 21.39 -0.88 -13.38
N LEU A 64 21.49 -1.78 -12.40
CA LEU A 64 22.58 -1.87 -11.44
C LEU A 64 23.82 -2.60 -11.97
N ILE A 65 23.70 -3.45 -13.00
CA ILE A 65 24.84 -4.15 -13.60
C ILE A 65 24.70 -4.07 -15.13
N ARG A 66 25.43 -3.16 -15.77
CA ARG A 66 25.57 -3.12 -17.23
C ARG A 66 26.53 -4.23 -17.65
N TRP A 67 26.01 -5.44 -17.74
CA TRP A 67 26.76 -6.57 -18.26
C TRP A 67 26.65 -6.61 -19.78
N ASP A 68 27.77 -6.73 -20.46
CA ASP A 68 27.87 -6.76 -21.93
C ASP A 68 27.49 -8.13 -22.54
N GLY A 69 27.23 -9.12 -21.70
CA GLY A 69 26.90 -10.48 -22.12
C GLY A 69 28.11 -11.34 -22.51
N LYS A 70 29.32 -10.79 -22.43
CA LYS A 70 30.54 -11.36 -23.01
C LYS A 70 31.73 -11.39 -22.06
N THR A 71 31.72 -10.63 -20.97
CA THR A 71 32.85 -10.53 -20.03
C THR A 71 32.48 -11.01 -18.63
N CYS A 72 33.45 -11.49 -17.87
CA CYS A 72 33.25 -11.85 -16.48
C CYS A 72 33.01 -10.59 -15.62
N LEU A 73 31.99 -10.58 -14.76
CA LEU A 73 31.70 -9.47 -13.85
C LEU A 73 32.74 -9.27 -12.74
N ILE A 74 33.62 -10.25 -12.53
CA ILE A 74 34.63 -10.22 -11.47
C ILE A 74 35.98 -9.77 -12.05
N CYS A 75 36.46 -10.42 -13.12
CA CYS A 75 37.78 -10.13 -13.69
C CYS A 75 37.78 -9.40 -15.05
N GLY A 76 36.64 -9.29 -15.74
CA GLY A 76 36.54 -8.66 -17.06
C GLY A 76 36.95 -9.53 -18.26
N GLU A 77 37.39 -10.77 -18.04
CA GLU A 77 37.84 -11.65 -19.13
C GLU A 77 36.68 -12.24 -19.94
N LYS A 78 36.93 -12.61 -21.20
CA LYS A 78 35.91 -13.11 -22.14
C LYS A 78 35.68 -14.62 -22.10
N THR A 79 36.48 -15.34 -21.32
CA THR A 79 36.42 -16.80 -21.14
C THR A 79 35.30 -17.18 -20.16
N ILE A 80 34.06 -16.88 -20.57
CA ILE A 80 32.85 -17.18 -19.81
C ILE A 80 31.95 -18.16 -20.56
N HIS A 81 31.32 -19.05 -19.80
CA HIS A 81 30.36 -20.04 -20.27
C HIS A 81 29.01 -19.82 -19.62
N ILE A 82 27.94 -19.85 -20.41
CA ILE A 82 26.58 -19.83 -19.90
C ILE A 82 26.15 -21.28 -19.75
N ILE A 83 25.86 -21.68 -18.51
CA ILE A 83 25.48 -23.03 -18.14
C ILE A 83 24.03 -22.96 -17.66
N GLU A 84 23.18 -23.84 -18.20
CA GLU A 84 21.84 -24.06 -17.67
C GLU A 84 21.87 -25.25 -16.70
N ILE A 85 21.38 -25.03 -15.48
CA ILE A 85 21.30 -26.03 -14.43
C ILE A 85 19.82 -26.24 -14.11
N GLU A 86 19.36 -27.47 -14.29
CA GLU A 86 18.01 -27.86 -13.85
C GLU A 86 17.94 -27.85 -12.32
N PRO A 87 16.87 -27.29 -11.73
CA PRO A 87 16.71 -27.28 -10.29
C PRO A 87 16.52 -28.70 -9.76
N ASN A 88 16.96 -28.94 -8.53
CA ASN A 88 16.69 -30.21 -7.87
C ASN A 88 15.15 -30.42 -7.77
N PRO A 89 14.61 -31.59 -8.19
CA PRO A 89 13.17 -31.86 -8.18
C PRO A 89 12.48 -31.56 -6.84
N ILE A 90 13.16 -31.77 -5.71
CA ILE A 90 12.60 -31.49 -4.37
C ILE A 90 12.27 -30.01 -4.17
N LEU A 91 13.00 -29.10 -4.82
CA LEU A 91 12.74 -27.66 -4.74
C LEU A 91 11.47 -27.28 -5.52
N GLU A 92 11.22 -27.95 -6.65
CA GLU A 92 10.00 -27.74 -7.43
C GLU A 92 8.76 -28.24 -6.67
N GLU A 93 8.86 -29.41 -6.05
CA GLU A 93 7.82 -29.96 -5.18
C GLU A 93 7.56 -29.05 -3.99
N THR A 94 8.62 -28.65 -3.27
CA THR A 94 8.53 -27.73 -2.13
C THR A 94 7.86 -26.40 -2.52
N TYR A 95 8.21 -25.85 -3.70
CA TYR A 95 7.57 -24.65 -4.22
C TYR A 95 6.06 -24.83 -4.43
N LYS A 96 5.65 -25.96 -5.03
CA LYS A 96 4.23 -26.30 -5.27
C LYS A 96 3.47 -26.44 -3.96
N ASP A 97 4.06 -27.10 -2.96
CA ASP A 97 3.44 -27.29 -1.65
C ASP A 97 3.28 -25.97 -0.88
N LEU A 98 4.32 -25.13 -0.88
CA LEU A 98 4.24 -23.81 -0.26
C LEU A 98 3.17 -22.94 -0.94
N LEU A 99 3.07 -22.97 -2.27
CA LEU A 99 2.03 -22.25 -3.00
C LEU A 99 0.63 -22.76 -2.67
N LYS A 100 0.45 -24.09 -2.60
CA LYS A 100 -0.81 -24.73 -2.21
C LYS A 100 -1.21 -24.32 -0.79
N ARG A 101 -0.27 -24.38 0.16
CA ARG A 101 -0.52 -24.00 1.55
C ARG A 101 -0.83 -22.50 1.69
N GLU A 102 -0.07 -21.63 1.03
CA GLU A 102 -0.34 -20.17 1.00
C GLU A 102 -1.78 -19.91 0.55
N LYS A 103 -2.20 -20.51 -0.58
CA LYS A 103 -3.55 -20.33 -1.12
C LYS A 103 -4.63 -20.91 -0.20
N SER A 104 -4.36 -22.01 0.50
CA SER A 104 -5.33 -22.63 1.43
C SER A 104 -5.72 -21.74 2.61
N LEU A 105 -4.91 -20.74 2.97
CA LEU A 105 -5.23 -19.80 4.06
C LEU A 105 -6.21 -18.71 3.64
N ILE A 106 -6.38 -18.45 2.34
CA ILE A 106 -7.31 -17.43 1.82
C ILE A 106 -8.78 -17.76 2.19
N PRO A 107 -9.33 -18.95 1.91
CA PRO A 107 -10.70 -19.27 2.31
C PRO A 107 -10.90 -19.23 3.83
N VAL A 108 -9.89 -19.64 4.62
CA VAL A 108 -9.95 -19.54 6.09
C VAL A 108 -10.13 -18.09 6.55
N MET A 109 -9.35 -17.17 5.97
CA MET A 109 -9.51 -15.74 6.25
C MET A 109 -10.85 -15.18 5.76
N TYR A 110 -11.36 -15.69 4.63
CA TYR A 110 -12.64 -15.25 4.08
C TYR A 110 -13.81 -15.61 4.99
N GLU A 111 -13.86 -16.85 5.47
CA GLU A 111 -14.90 -17.34 6.38
C GLU A 111 -14.98 -16.50 7.66
N GLN A 112 -13.86 -15.98 8.15
CA GLN A 112 -13.81 -15.15 9.36
C GLN A 112 -14.21 -13.67 9.12
N ILE A 113 -14.17 -13.18 7.88
CA ILE A 113 -14.49 -11.76 7.57
C ILE A 113 -15.76 -11.57 6.75
N LYS A 114 -16.32 -12.61 6.13
CA LYS A 114 -17.42 -12.48 5.17
C LYS A 114 -18.64 -11.74 5.74
N ASP A 115 -18.94 -11.97 7.02
CA ASP A 115 -20.07 -11.37 7.73
C ASP A 115 -19.70 -10.07 8.46
N HIS A 116 -18.42 -9.69 8.44
CA HIS A 116 -17.97 -8.48 9.12
C HIS A 116 -18.52 -7.23 8.41
N PRO A 117 -19.12 -6.25 9.13
CA PRO A 117 -19.79 -5.11 8.52
C PRO A 117 -18.89 -4.25 7.63
N LEU A 118 -17.62 -4.11 7.98
CA LEU A 118 -16.64 -3.42 7.12
C LEU A 118 -16.34 -4.16 5.82
N TRP A 119 -16.43 -5.50 5.81
CA TRP A 119 -16.20 -6.29 4.60
C TRP A 119 -17.38 -6.18 3.65
N PHE A 120 -18.56 -6.63 4.08
CA PHE A 120 -19.72 -6.74 3.20
C PHE A 120 -20.26 -5.39 2.75
N ASN A 121 -20.20 -4.34 3.58
CA ASN A 121 -20.71 -3.02 3.18
C ASN A 121 -19.71 -2.17 2.39
N TYR A 122 -18.40 -2.48 2.45
CA TYR A 122 -17.39 -1.59 1.87
C TYR A 122 -16.25 -2.33 1.17
N LEU A 123 -15.40 -3.04 1.92
CA LEU A 123 -14.13 -3.55 1.38
C LEU A 123 -14.33 -4.55 0.23
N ALA A 124 -15.39 -5.36 0.28
CA ALA A 124 -15.74 -6.29 -0.80
C ALA A 124 -16.01 -5.56 -2.13
N HIS A 125 -16.49 -4.31 -2.06
CA HIS A 125 -16.86 -3.47 -3.20
C HIS A 125 -15.72 -2.59 -3.72
N ILE A 126 -14.49 -2.76 -3.22
CA ILE A 126 -13.31 -2.03 -3.69
C ILE A 126 -12.43 -2.93 -4.57
N GLN A 127 -12.20 -2.53 -5.81
CA GLN A 127 -11.31 -3.20 -6.72
C GLN A 127 -9.85 -3.06 -6.26
N GLY A 128 -9.14 -4.19 -6.19
CA GLY A 128 -7.76 -4.25 -5.68
C GLY A 128 -7.65 -4.52 -4.19
N ILE A 129 -8.78 -4.62 -3.46
CA ILE A 129 -8.85 -5.15 -2.10
C ILE A 129 -9.43 -6.56 -2.16
N GLY A 130 -8.56 -7.56 -2.01
CA GLY A 130 -8.94 -8.96 -1.82
C GLY A 130 -9.01 -9.33 -0.34
N VAL A 131 -9.37 -10.59 -0.06
CA VAL A 131 -9.55 -11.14 1.30
C VAL A 131 -8.35 -10.83 2.19
N VAL A 132 -7.12 -11.12 1.75
CA VAL A 132 -5.89 -10.88 2.55
C VAL A 132 -5.74 -9.42 2.99
N LEU A 133 -5.96 -8.47 2.06
CA LEU A 133 -5.89 -7.04 2.38
C LEU A 133 -7.08 -6.58 3.21
N GLY A 134 -8.27 -7.15 2.98
CA GLY A 134 -9.47 -6.92 3.78
C GLY A 134 -9.28 -7.36 5.23
N THR A 135 -8.77 -8.57 5.45
CA THR A 135 -8.40 -9.10 6.77
C THR A 135 -7.42 -8.16 7.46
N PHE A 136 -6.38 -7.69 6.77
CA PHE A 136 -5.46 -6.69 7.33
C PHE A 136 -6.17 -5.39 7.74
N LEU A 137 -7.04 -4.86 6.89
CA LEU A 137 -7.76 -3.62 7.17
C LEU A 137 -8.67 -3.75 8.39
N ILE A 138 -9.38 -4.86 8.51
CA ILE A 138 -10.28 -5.14 9.65
C ILE A 138 -9.47 -5.35 10.93
N THR A 139 -8.38 -6.11 10.88
CA THR A 139 -7.63 -6.53 12.07
C THR A 139 -6.61 -5.49 12.55
N TYR A 140 -5.87 -4.86 11.64
CA TYR A 140 -4.83 -3.88 11.97
C TYR A 140 -5.30 -2.44 11.85
N LEU A 141 -6.27 -2.16 10.99
CA LEU A 141 -6.70 -0.79 10.70
C LEU A 141 -8.19 -0.53 11.02
N HIS A 142 -8.79 -1.32 11.92
CA HIS A 142 -10.18 -1.14 12.31
C HIS A 142 -10.50 0.35 12.63
N PRO A 143 -11.46 1.00 11.94
CA PRO A 143 -11.71 2.45 12.09
C PRO A 143 -12.05 2.89 13.51
N ALA A 144 -12.65 2.02 14.31
CA ALA A 144 -12.93 2.29 15.73
C ALA A 144 -11.66 2.53 16.57
N ARG A 145 -10.50 1.98 16.18
CA ARG A 145 -9.22 2.15 16.89
C ARG A 145 -8.64 3.55 16.73
N PHE A 146 -9.06 4.29 15.71
CA PHE A 146 -8.44 5.57 15.32
C PHE A 146 -9.45 6.70 15.45
N ARG A 147 -9.15 7.68 16.30
CA ARG A 147 -9.98 8.89 16.45
C ARG A 147 -9.97 9.76 15.19
N THR A 148 -8.88 9.73 14.43
CA THR A 148 -8.74 10.49 13.18
C THR A 148 -7.98 9.66 12.14
N VAL A 149 -8.23 9.93 10.86
CA VAL A 149 -7.44 9.36 9.78
C VAL A 149 -5.93 9.65 9.93
N SER A 150 -5.56 10.85 10.42
CA SER A 150 -4.16 11.20 10.64
C SER A 150 -3.48 10.31 11.68
N SER A 151 -4.20 9.86 12.71
CA SER A 151 -3.67 8.88 13.68
C SER A 151 -3.47 7.50 13.05
N MET A 152 -4.36 7.09 12.13
CA MET A 152 -4.20 5.86 11.33
C MET A 152 -2.99 5.97 10.39
N TRP A 153 -2.81 7.11 9.71
CA TRP A 153 -1.62 7.37 8.90
C TRP A 153 -0.35 7.39 9.74
N LYS A 154 -0.37 7.93 10.97
CA LYS A 154 0.79 7.88 11.87
C LYS A 154 1.16 6.42 12.17
N TYR A 155 0.19 5.61 12.56
CA TYR A 155 0.36 4.17 12.82
C TYR A 155 0.93 3.40 11.63
N CYS A 156 0.57 3.76 10.39
CA CYS A 156 1.11 3.15 9.18
C CYS A 156 2.43 3.76 8.67
N GLY A 157 3.00 4.78 9.33
CA GLY A 157 4.19 5.49 8.82
C GLY A 157 3.90 6.32 7.55
N LEU A 158 2.64 6.68 7.32
CA LEU A 158 2.17 7.51 6.22
C LEU A 158 2.14 9.01 6.56
N HIS A 159 2.41 9.35 7.81
CA HIS A 159 2.63 10.73 8.26
C HIS A 159 3.90 11.33 7.64
N VAL A 160 4.06 12.63 7.80
CA VAL A 160 5.27 13.36 7.38
C VAL A 160 6.00 13.85 8.62
N GLU A 161 7.32 13.94 8.53
CA GLU A 161 8.20 14.54 9.53
C GLU A 161 8.88 15.77 8.93
N PHE A 162 9.16 16.75 9.77
CA PHE A 162 9.96 17.92 9.40
C PHE A 162 11.41 17.62 9.73
N TYR A 163 12.28 17.72 8.72
CA TYR A 163 13.69 17.37 8.82
C TYR A 163 14.56 18.57 8.49
N CYS A 164 15.54 18.85 9.34
CA CYS A 164 16.55 19.85 9.06
C CYS A 164 17.67 19.25 8.19
N PRO A 165 17.94 19.79 6.99
CA PRO A 165 19.03 19.29 6.15
C PRO A 165 20.41 19.58 6.74
N ASN A 166 20.56 20.63 7.55
CA ASN A 166 21.83 21.04 8.14
C ASN A 166 22.21 20.18 9.36
N CYS A 167 21.49 20.31 10.48
CA CYS A 167 21.83 19.62 11.73
C CYS A 167 21.16 18.24 11.91
N LYS A 168 20.48 17.73 10.88
CA LYS A 168 19.78 16.43 10.86
C LYS A 168 18.67 16.26 11.91
N PHE A 169 18.28 17.35 12.58
CA PHE A 169 17.18 17.38 13.55
C PHE A 169 15.86 16.96 12.89
N VAL A 170 15.10 16.10 13.58
CA VAL A 170 13.76 15.67 13.16
C VAL A 170 12.76 16.20 14.17
N TYR A 171 11.81 17.00 13.71
CA TYR A 171 10.72 17.52 14.52
C TYR A 171 9.48 16.64 14.32
N GLN A 172 9.05 15.98 15.40
CA GLN A 172 7.87 15.12 15.45
C GLN A 172 6.69 15.87 16.10
N PHE A 173 5.52 15.79 15.48
CA PHE A 173 4.34 16.62 15.79
C PHE A 173 3.83 16.58 17.24
N GLY A 174 3.50 17.77 17.76
CA GLY A 174 2.56 18.03 18.86
C GLY A 174 2.17 19.52 18.90
N LYS A 175 0.97 19.88 18.41
CA LYS A 175 0.37 21.25 18.31
C LYS A 175 0.85 22.19 17.18
N PRO A 176 0.01 23.17 16.74
CA PRO A 176 0.14 23.86 15.45
C PRO A 176 1.13 25.02 15.54
N GLY A 177 2.34 24.76 15.07
CA GLY A 177 3.25 25.76 14.51
C GLY A 177 3.97 25.05 13.38
N ILE A 178 3.75 25.45 12.13
CA ILE A 178 4.68 25.06 11.07
C ILE A 178 5.95 25.82 11.41
N HIS A 179 6.85 25.21 12.17
CA HIS A 179 8.19 25.74 12.29
C HIS A 179 8.80 25.62 10.90
N GLU A 180 8.71 26.69 10.11
CA GLU A 180 9.38 26.75 8.81
C GLU A 180 10.88 26.59 9.00
N ARG A 181 11.40 27.00 10.16
CA ARG A 181 12.82 26.97 10.52
C ARG A 181 13.12 26.01 11.67
N CYS A 182 14.29 25.39 11.62
CA CYS A 182 14.80 24.47 12.63
C CYS A 182 15.04 25.20 13.95
N PRO A 183 14.52 24.72 15.08
CA PRO A 183 14.74 25.36 16.39
C PRO A 183 16.20 25.30 16.85
N LYS A 184 17.02 24.41 16.30
CA LYS A 184 18.44 24.27 16.67
C LYS A 184 19.39 25.15 15.87
N CYS A 185 19.07 25.44 14.61
CA CYS A 185 20.04 26.08 13.69
C CYS A 185 19.41 27.06 12.70
N GLY A 186 18.12 27.38 12.82
CA GLY A 186 17.43 28.36 11.97
C GLY A 186 17.20 27.94 10.51
N THR A 187 17.77 26.82 10.05
CA THR A 187 17.63 26.32 8.67
C THR A 187 16.20 25.92 8.35
N LEU A 188 15.74 26.18 7.13
CA LEU A 188 14.41 25.76 6.68
C LEU A 188 14.22 24.24 6.76
N LEU A 189 13.14 23.81 7.40
CA LEU A 189 12.78 22.41 7.53
C LEU A 189 12.16 21.90 6.24
N ILE A 190 12.57 20.71 5.81
CA ILE A 190 11.94 20.01 4.69
C ILE A 190 10.95 18.95 5.19
N VAL A 191 9.83 18.81 4.48
CA VAL A 191 8.82 17.79 4.78
C VAL A 191 9.21 16.49 4.07
N ARG A 192 9.35 15.40 4.82
CA ARG A 192 9.65 14.08 4.25
C ARG A 192 8.86 12.95 4.91
N ALA A 193 8.86 11.78 4.28
CA ALA A 193 8.34 10.57 4.92
C ALA A 193 9.34 10.03 5.95
N PRO A 194 8.88 9.45 7.08
CA PRO A 194 9.77 8.90 8.09
C PRO A 194 10.59 7.73 7.55
N LYS A 195 11.85 7.63 7.97
CA LYS A 195 12.81 6.61 7.51
C LYS A 195 13.26 5.72 8.68
N ARG A 196 13.51 4.44 8.39
CA ARG A 196 14.19 3.55 9.36
C ARG A 196 15.66 3.94 9.43
N LYS A 197 16.24 3.88 10.62
CA LYS A 197 17.68 3.98 10.83
C LYS A 197 18.16 2.75 11.59
N LYS A 198 19.37 2.29 11.27
CA LYS A 198 19.96 1.11 11.92
C LYS A 198 20.12 1.40 13.42
N GLY A 199 19.67 0.47 14.26
CA GLY A 199 19.74 0.59 15.72
C GLY A 199 18.62 1.42 16.38
N GLU A 200 17.79 2.13 15.63
CA GLU A 200 16.69 2.94 16.19
C GLU A 200 15.33 2.23 16.09
N LYS A 201 14.54 2.30 17.17
CA LYS A 201 13.12 1.87 17.15
C LYS A 201 12.28 2.86 16.33
N VAL A 202 11.23 2.36 15.69
CA VAL A 202 10.31 3.18 14.88
C VAL A 202 9.00 3.47 15.63
N GLU A 203 8.41 4.64 15.37
CA GLU A 203 7.12 5.05 15.98
C GLU A 203 5.87 4.51 15.29
N TRP A 204 6.03 3.83 14.15
CA TRP A 204 4.93 3.29 13.37
C TRP A 204 5.03 1.77 13.30
N ASN A 205 3.93 1.10 12.99
CA ASN A 205 3.90 -0.34 12.82
C ASN A 205 4.58 -0.74 11.48
N PRO A 206 5.72 -1.49 11.52
CA PRO A 206 6.45 -1.90 10.32
C PRO A 206 5.61 -2.71 9.33
N PHE A 207 4.80 -3.64 9.85
CA PHE A 207 3.94 -4.51 9.05
C PHE A 207 2.83 -3.69 8.38
N ALA A 208 2.15 -2.81 9.11
CA ALA A 208 1.11 -1.94 8.55
C ALA A 208 1.66 -1.03 7.44
N ARG A 209 2.90 -0.53 7.57
CA ARG A 209 3.56 0.23 6.51
C ARG A 209 3.80 -0.60 5.25
N ALA A 210 4.26 -1.84 5.41
CA ALA A 210 4.46 -2.75 4.28
C ALA A 210 3.13 -3.11 3.60
N MET A 211 2.07 -3.35 4.38
CA MET A 211 0.72 -3.61 3.87
C MET A 211 0.14 -2.41 3.12
N CYS A 212 0.34 -1.19 3.61
CA CYS A 212 -0.03 0.03 2.89
C CYS A 212 0.69 0.14 1.54
N TRP A 213 1.96 -0.26 1.46
CA TRP A 213 2.67 -0.31 0.19
C TRP A 213 2.06 -1.34 -0.78
N ARG A 214 1.69 -2.53 -0.28
CA ARG A 214 1.00 -3.57 -1.07
C ARG A 214 -0.35 -3.08 -1.60
N ILE A 215 -1.14 -2.37 -0.78
CA ILE A 215 -2.40 -1.74 -1.21
C ILE A 215 -2.16 -0.76 -2.38
N GLY A 216 -1.14 0.10 -2.27
CA GLY A 216 -0.80 1.03 -3.36
C GLY A 216 -0.39 0.30 -4.64
N GLU A 217 0.31 -0.83 -4.50
CA GLU A 217 0.71 -1.67 -5.62
C GLU A 217 -0.48 -2.37 -6.30
N THR A 218 -1.44 -2.89 -5.53
CA THR A 218 -2.65 -3.51 -6.10
C THR A 218 -3.52 -2.47 -6.81
N PHE A 219 -3.69 -1.28 -6.25
CA PHE A 219 -4.42 -0.19 -6.92
C PHE A 219 -3.76 0.25 -8.21
N ALA A 220 -2.43 0.44 -8.24
CA ALA A 220 -1.72 0.84 -9.45
C ALA A 220 -1.87 -0.19 -10.59
N LYS A 221 -1.92 -1.49 -10.26
CA LYS A 221 -2.04 -2.58 -11.25
C LYS A 221 -3.48 -2.83 -11.69
N THR A 222 -4.36 -3.03 -10.71
CA THR A 222 -5.67 -3.66 -10.89
C THR A 222 -6.85 -2.82 -10.41
N GLY A 223 -6.60 -1.69 -9.73
CA GLY A 223 -7.67 -0.82 -9.24
C GLY A 223 -8.49 -0.22 -10.39
N LYS A 224 -9.71 0.24 -10.09
CA LYS A 224 -10.49 1.08 -10.99
C LYS A 224 -10.30 2.55 -10.60
N PHE A 225 -11.15 3.05 -9.71
CA PHE A 225 -11.10 4.42 -9.23
C PHE A 225 -9.72 4.80 -8.67
N TYR A 226 -9.15 3.96 -7.81
CA TYR A 226 -7.84 4.22 -7.22
C TYR A 226 -6.69 4.13 -8.22
N LYS A 227 -6.88 3.43 -9.35
CA LYS A 227 -5.92 3.44 -10.47
C LYS A 227 -6.00 4.76 -11.24
N ALA A 228 -7.20 5.25 -11.54
CA ALA A 228 -7.38 6.58 -12.13
C ALA A 228 -6.72 7.67 -11.28
N LEU A 229 -6.96 7.67 -9.96
CA LEU A 229 -6.30 8.58 -9.02
C LEU A 229 -4.77 8.43 -9.00
N TYR A 230 -4.24 7.21 -9.15
CA TYR A 230 -2.80 6.99 -9.23
C TYR A 230 -2.19 7.69 -10.44
N TYR A 231 -2.81 7.59 -11.62
CA TYR A 231 -2.33 8.29 -12.82
C TYR A 231 -2.50 9.80 -12.72
N GLU A 232 -3.61 10.29 -12.16
CA GLU A 232 -3.82 11.71 -11.89
C GLU A 232 -2.71 12.27 -11.00
N PHE A 233 -2.42 11.60 -9.88
CA PHE A 233 -1.34 12.03 -9.00
C PHE A 233 0.03 11.97 -9.68
N LYS A 234 0.31 10.96 -10.51
CA LYS A 234 1.55 10.94 -11.30
C LYS A 234 1.68 12.18 -12.18
N GLN A 235 0.62 12.55 -12.91
CA GLN A 235 0.63 13.73 -13.78
C GLN A 235 0.88 15.01 -12.98
N ARG A 236 0.12 15.22 -11.89
CA ARG A 236 0.29 16.39 -11.01
C ARG A 236 1.68 16.47 -10.38
N ILE A 237 2.24 15.35 -9.94
CA ILE A 237 3.59 15.32 -9.35
C ILE A 237 4.64 15.64 -10.41
N LYS A 238 4.56 15.04 -11.60
CA LYS A 238 5.51 15.27 -12.70
C LYS A 238 5.47 16.72 -13.18
N ALA A 239 4.29 17.33 -13.26
CA ALA A 239 4.15 18.75 -13.59
C ALA A 239 4.82 19.66 -12.55
N LYS A 240 4.67 19.35 -11.24
CA LYS A 240 5.31 20.11 -10.16
C LYS A 240 6.82 19.82 -9.99
N LYS A 241 7.28 18.65 -10.42
CA LYS A 241 8.67 18.20 -10.29
C LYS A 241 9.10 17.47 -11.57
N PRO A 242 9.46 18.19 -12.64
CA PRO A 242 9.83 17.57 -13.91
C PRO A 242 11.00 16.58 -13.80
N ASP A 243 11.98 16.85 -12.94
CA ASP A 243 13.20 16.02 -12.82
C ASP A 243 13.05 14.82 -11.87
N ILE A 244 11.83 14.53 -11.40
CA ILE A 244 11.60 13.39 -10.51
C ILE A 244 11.90 12.06 -11.21
N THR A 245 12.67 11.19 -10.55
CA THR A 245 12.96 9.86 -11.10
C THR A 245 11.69 9.02 -11.22
N PRO A 246 11.57 8.13 -12.23
CA PRO A 246 10.38 7.29 -12.42
C PRO A 246 10.00 6.47 -11.18
N LYS A 247 11.01 5.98 -10.44
CA LYS A 247 10.82 5.26 -9.18
C LYS A 247 10.18 6.15 -8.12
N HIS A 248 10.73 7.34 -7.87
CA HIS A 248 10.19 8.25 -6.85
C HIS A 248 8.79 8.76 -7.24
N LEU A 249 8.55 9.01 -8.53
CA LEU A 249 7.23 9.39 -9.05
C LEU A 249 6.17 8.34 -8.73
N ARG A 250 6.46 7.06 -9.05
CA ARG A 250 5.58 5.94 -8.79
C ARG A 250 5.31 5.76 -7.29
N GLU A 251 6.34 5.80 -6.45
CA GLU A 251 6.18 5.60 -5.01
C GLU A 251 5.44 6.76 -4.32
N ASP A 252 5.66 8.01 -4.74
CA ASP A 252 4.91 9.16 -4.20
C ASP A 252 3.43 9.10 -4.60
N ALA A 253 3.15 8.79 -5.88
CA ALA A 253 1.78 8.62 -6.36
C ALA A 253 1.05 7.50 -5.61
N LYS A 254 1.66 6.31 -5.45
CA LYS A 254 1.10 5.20 -4.66
C LYS A 254 0.81 5.63 -3.22
N ARG A 255 1.76 6.33 -2.57
CA ARG A 255 1.58 6.81 -1.20
C ARG A 255 0.39 7.75 -1.07
N ARG A 256 0.17 8.66 -2.03
CA ARG A 256 -0.99 9.56 -2.04
C ARG A 256 -2.30 8.81 -2.20
N VAL A 257 -2.38 7.86 -3.14
CA VAL A 257 -3.56 7.01 -3.33
C VAL A 257 -3.90 6.24 -2.06
N VAL A 258 -2.92 5.62 -1.42
CA VAL A 258 -3.15 4.86 -0.17
C VAL A 258 -3.66 5.78 0.94
N LYS A 259 -3.17 7.01 1.04
CA LYS A 259 -3.68 7.97 2.01
C LYS A 259 -5.15 8.33 1.74
N VAL A 260 -5.52 8.56 0.49
CA VAL A 260 -6.92 8.80 0.08
C VAL A 260 -7.79 7.59 0.41
N PHE A 261 -7.37 6.38 0.02
CA PHE A 261 -8.09 5.15 0.36
C PHE A 261 -8.29 4.97 1.86
N LEU A 262 -7.25 5.15 2.67
CA LEU A 262 -7.38 5.03 4.13
C LEU A 262 -8.27 6.13 4.74
N ALA A 263 -8.37 7.30 4.11
CA ALA A 263 -9.35 8.30 4.50
C ALA A 263 -10.77 7.82 4.18
N HIS A 264 -11.00 7.28 2.98
CA HIS A 264 -12.29 6.74 2.60
C HIS A 264 -12.71 5.58 3.51
N TYR A 265 -11.80 4.63 3.76
CA TYR A 265 -12.02 3.49 4.63
C TYR A 265 -12.30 3.91 6.08
N TRP A 266 -11.54 4.88 6.60
CA TRP A 266 -11.77 5.39 7.95
C TRP A 266 -13.13 6.08 8.09
N GLU A 267 -13.51 6.88 7.10
CA GLU A 267 -14.74 7.66 7.11
C GLU A 267 -15.97 6.75 6.92
N TYR A 268 -16.05 6.04 5.80
CA TYR A 268 -17.16 5.15 5.48
C TYR A 268 -17.26 4.01 6.50
N GLY A 269 -16.12 3.47 6.95
CA GLY A 269 -16.07 2.46 7.99
C GLY A 269 -16.55 2.94 9.36
N ARG A 270 -16.41 4.24 9.68
CA ARG A 270 -17.00 4.79 10.92
C ARG A 270 -18.49 5.03 10.78
N GLU A 271 -18.96 5.46 9.61
CA GLU A 271 -20.41 5.55 9.34
C GLU A 271 -21.07 4.17 9.46
N ILE A 272 -20.46 3.09 8.91
CA ILE A 272 -20.93 1.70 9.09
C ILE A 272 -21.05 1.32 10.57
N LEU A 273 -20.11 1.78 11.39
CA LEU A 273 -20.03 1.44 12.82
C LEU A 273 -20.83 2.40 13.72
N GLY A 274 -21.53 3.39 13.15
CA GLY A 274 -22.26 4.42 13.91
C GLY A 274 -21.33 5.33 14.74
N LEU A 275 -20.08 5.50 14.30
CA LEU A 275 -19.07 6.27 15.02
C LEU A 275 -18.93 7.68 14.45
N PRO A 276 -18.69 8.71 15.29
CA PRO A 276 -18.56 10.08 14.80
C PRO A 276 -17.36 10.21 13.87
N THR A 277 -17.58 10.78 12.69
CA THR A 277 -16.52 11.17 11.75
C THR A 277 -16.17 12.64 11.92
N ARG A 278 -14.97 13.01 11.50
CA ARG A 278 -14.49 14.40 11.45
C ARG A 278 -14.30 14.75 9.99
N ARG A 279 -14.52 16.03 9.62
CA ARG A 279 -14.25 16.50 8.26
C ARG A 279 -12.86 16.03 7.77
N PRO A 280 -12.75 15.52 6.54
CA PRO A 280 -11.51 15.04 5.94
C PRO A 280 -10.36 16.05 6.05
N TYR A 281 -9.16 15.52 6.34
CA TYR A 281 -7.94 16.31 6.57
C TYR A 281 -7.57 17.29 5.42
N PRO A 282 -7.79 16.99 4.13
CA PRO A 282 -7.53 17.94 3.04
C PRO A 282 -8.42 19.19 3.10
N ILE A 283 -9.71 19.04 3.41
CA ILE A 283 -10.67 20.15 3.55
C ILE A 283 -10.30 21.03 4.74
N ILE A 284 -9.90 20.42 5.87
CA ILE A 284 -9.43 21.14 7.07
C ILE A 284 -8.18 22.00 6.78
N LYS A 285 -7.41 21.67 5.73
CA LYS A 285 -6.16 22.34 5.38
C LYS A 285 -6.28 23.33 4.22
N GLY A 286 -7.48 23.65 3.75
CA GLY A 286 -7.68 24.59 2.63
C GLY A 286 -7.09 24.08 1.30
N LEU A 287 -6.98 22.74 1.16
CA LEU A 287 -6.60 22.10 -0.10
C LEU A 287 -7.91 21.68 -0.76
N ASP A 288 -8.41 22.51 -1.66
CA ASP A 288 -9.72 22.39 -2.29
C ASP A 288 -9.98 20.99 -2.87
N SER A 289 -11.26 20.57 -2.78
CA SER A 289 -11.92 19.31 -3.16
C SER A 289 -11.75 18.12 -2.21
N TYR A 290 -12.80 17.89 -1.41
CA TYR A 290 -13.08 16.59 -0.80
C TYR A 290 -13.21 15.53 -1.90
N ILE A 291 -12.57 14.37 -1.71
CA ILE A 291 -12.83 13.19 -2.53
C ILE A 291 -13.66 12.23 -1.68
N PRO A 292 -14.92 11.94 -2.05
CA PRO A 292 -15.76 11.00 -1.30
C PRO A 292 -15.32 9.54 -1.48
N PRO A 293 -15.60 8.66 -0.51
CA PRO A 293 -15.51 7.21 -0.65
C PRO A 293 -16.23 6.69 -1.90
N VAL A 294 -15.69 5.63 -2.50
CA VAL A 294 -16.29 4.98 -3.67
C VAL A 294 -16.63 3.53 -3.39
N LEU A 295 -17.56 2.97 -4.18
CA LEU A 295 -17.90 1.54 -4.23
C LEU A 295 -17.71 1.06 -5.67
N ASP A 296 -16.46 0.97 -6.14
CA ASP A 296 -16.12 0.86 -7.57
C ASP A 296 -16.38 -0.50 -8.23
N LYS A 297 -16.80 -1.51 -7.44
CA LYS A 297 -17.39 -2.75 -7.97
C LYS A 297 -18.91 -2.70 -8.14
N LYS A 298 -19.62 -1.86 -7.38
CA LYS A 298 -21.06 -1.65 -7.57
C LYS A 298 -21.29 -0.85 -8.84
N ASN A 299 -22.42 -1.03 -9.51
CA ASN A 299 -22.84 -0.16 -10.59
C ASN A 299 -23.44 1.16 -10.05
N PRO A 300 -23.61 2.20 -10.90
CA PRO A 300 -24.17 3.48 -10.45
C PRO A 300 -25.53 3.37 -9.76
N ASP A 301 -26.41 2.48 -10.21
CA ASP A 301 -27.77 2.35 -9.68
C ASP A 301 -27.78 1.73 -8.28
N GLU A 302 -26.95 0.71 -8.05
CA GLU A 302 -26.70 0.16 -6.72
C GLU A 302 -26.18 1.24 -5.76
N VAL A 303 -25.28 2.12 -6.22
CA VAL A 303 -24.76 3.21 -5.38
C VAL A 303 -25.82 4.28 -5.12
N LYS A 304 -26.67 4.60 -6.10
CA LYS A 304 -27.81 5.51 -5.91
C LYS A 304 -28.79 5.00 -4.86
N THR A 305 -28.83 3.70 -4.58
CA THR A 305 -29.68 3.13 -3.53
C THR A 305 -28.98 2.96 -2.18
N ASP A 306 -27.65 3.15 -2.12
CA ASP A 306 -26.87 2.97 -0.90
C ASP A 306 -27.11 4.11 0.10
N GLU A 307 -27.91 3.84 1.13
CA GLU A 307 -28.29 4.83 2.14
C GLU A 307 -27.10 5.42 2.89
N ARG A 308 -26.06 4.61 3.15
CA ARG A 308 -24.86 5.06 3.85
C ARG A 308 -24.06 6.03 2.98
N MET A 309 -23.97 5.75 1.67
CA MET A 309 -23.37 6.68 0.72
C MET A 309 -24.18 7.98 0.66
N LYS A 310 -25.51 7.92 0.55
CA LYS A 310 -26.37 9.12 0.56
C LYS A 310 -26.15 9.98 1.80
N ALA A 311 -26.19 9.36 2.99
CA ALA A 311 -25.99 10.05 4.25
C ALA A 311 -24.60 10.72 4.32
N LEU A 312 -23.57 10.02 3.86
CA LEU A 312 -22.20 10.54 3.81
C LEU A 312 -22.05 11.70 2.82
N LEU A 313 -22.65 11.62 1.63
CA LEU A 313 -22.61 12.70 0.64
C LEU A 313 -23.36 13.94 1.14
N MET A 314 -24.55 13.75 1.71
CA MET A 314 -25.35 14.83 2.30
C MET A 314 -24.60 15.57 3.41
N LYS A 315 -23.86 14.83 4.26
CA LYS A 315 -23.02 15.41 5.33
C LYS A 315 -21.94 16.37 4.83
N HIS A 316 -21.47 16.18 3.60
CA HIS A 316 -20.47 17.02 2.96
C HIS A 316 -21.06 17.98 1.92
N GLY A 317 -22.39 18.05 1.81
CA GLY A 317 -23.07 18.91 0.84
C GLY A 317 -22.82 18.50 -0.60
N ILE A 318 -22.54 17.22 -0.87
CA ILE A 318 -22.34 16.68 -2.22
C ILE A 318 -23.66 16.04 -2.67
N SER A 319 -24.17 16.45 -3.83
CA SER A 319 -25.31 15.79 -4.47
C SER A 319 -24.92 14.44 -5.07
N MET A 320 -25.87 13.51 -5.19
CA MET A 320 -25.62 12.23 -5.87
C MET A 320 -25.17 12.43 -7.32
N ASN A 321 -25.69 13.46 -8.01
CA ASN A 321 -25.28 13.77 -9.38
C ASN A 321 -23.81 14.22 -9.46
N GLU A 322 -23.34 15.06 -8.53
CA GLU A 322 -21.92 15.45 -8.45
C GLU A 322 -21.02 14.24 -8.15
N TYR A 323 -21.48 13.34 -7.29
CA TYR A 323 -20.77 12.09 -7.03
C TYR A 323 -20.71 11.19 -8.27
N LEU A 324 -21.78 11.11 -9.06
CA LEU A 324 -21.79 10.32 -10.30
C LEU A 324 -20.88 10.91 -11.38
N LYS A 325 -20.68 12.23 -11.42
CA LYS A 325 -19.66 12.85 -12.29
C LYS A 325 -18.25 12.36 -11.97
N LEU A 326 -17.93 12.10 -10.69
CA LEU A 326 -16.66 11.48 -10.30
C LEU A 326 -16.54 10.05 -10.89
N TRP A 327 -17.68 9.37 -11.00
CA TRP A 327 -17.80 8.04 -11.57
C TRP A 327 -17.48 8.03 -13.08
N ASP A 328 -18.10 8.94 -13.81
CA ASP A 328 -17.87 9.12 -15.25
C ASP A 328 -16.43 9.54 -15.52
N TRP A 329 -15.90 10.50 -14.74
CA TRP A 329 -14.51 10.93 -14.84
C TRP A 329 -13.52 9.77 -14.73
N PHE A 330 -13.68 8.87 -13.74
CA PHE A 330 -12.73 7.76 -13.61
C PHE A 330 -12.89 6.74 -14.74
N ARG A 331 -14.10 6.52 -15.26
CA ARG A 331 -14.34 5.60 -16.39
C ARG A 331 -13.64 6.13 -17.65
N GLU A 332 -13.77 7.41 -17.94
CA GLU A 332 -13.03 8.05 -19.04
C GLU A 332 -11.52 7.96 -18.85
N MET A 333 -11.04 8.22 -17.63
CA MET A 333 -9.63 8.11 -17.30
C MET A 333 -9.11 6.66 -17.48
N GLU A 334 -9.89 5.66 -17.09
CA GLU A 334 -9.56 4.24 -17.27
C GLU A 334 -9.45 3.89 -18.77
N ILE A 335 -10.34 4.41 -19.61
CA ILE A 335 -10.28 4.26 -21.07
C ILE A 335 -8.99 4.88 -21.62
N LYS A 336 -8.66 6.11 -21.22
CA LYS A 336 -7.44 6.82 -21.67
C LYS A 336 -6.14 6.14 -21.25
N VAL A 337 -6.16 5.39 -20.15
CA VAL A 337 -4.97 4.75 -19.56
C VAL A 337 -4.75 3.33 -20.07
N LYS A 338 -5.77 2.66 -20.62
CA LYS A 338 -5.58 1.37 -21.29
C LYS A 338 -4.71 1.60 -22.53
N PRO A 339 -3.57 0.88 -22.70
CA PRO A 339 -2.88 0.93 -23.98
C PRO A 339 -3.86 0.43 -25.05
N ALA A 340 -3.88 1.11 -26.21
CA ALA A 340 -4.45 0.50 -27.41
C ALA A 340 -3.86 -0.91 -27.54
N LYS A 341 -4.74 -1.89 -27.71
CA LYS A 341 -4.38 -3.32 -27.70
C LYS A 341 -3.27 -3.64 -28.68
#